data_AF-A0A812U4P5-F1
#
_entry.id   AF-A0A812U4P5-F1
#
_cell.length_a   1.000
_cell.length_b   1.000
_cell.length_c   1.000
_cell.angle_alpha   90.00
_cell.angle_beta   90.00
_cell.angle_gamma   90.00
#
_symmetry.space_group_name_H-M   'P 1'
#
loop_
_entity.id
_entity.type
_entity.pdbx_description
1 polymer ?
#
loop_
_entity_poly.entity_id
_entity_poly.type
_entity_poly.pdbx_seq_one_letter_code
_entity_poly.pdbx_strand_id
1 'polypeptide(L)'
;MAETPRSLDLPQFLNMLQCRDAAQRVAALESVNHGIFQTDTNLFRKVVPMLNDPVWDVKRAAVHLLSELGPLFDDSTTESLNRLLFHYDPVVQLMIAYVLKNVEGADDYFRQVLSDRTIAQASVGRFGGILEFLGADFKDDREIVMTAVSQDGRSLKHAKQDFRDDEEVVLAAVAQNGSAVHCANQDIIDRHAGLRALREGRGISLCGDYLVMNQIGKGVYGEVTRAEHMITENVVAIKKLHYDQEDVLKNGISPQTLREVALLRKLKHPNVVRMIDVMYVGLFDLRLVFDLHPTDLHKELVILKQNSQRMPIEQVRRYAANILDGLEACHGRNLLHRDLKPQNILLGDDGQLKIADFGLARSMVLRPCTTEVITLWYRCPELLLGENRYGFEVDCWSAGCVIAEMSTSRALFPGKLAALGGQ
;
A
#
# COMPACT_ATOMS: atom_id res chain seq x y z
N MET A 1 4.38 24.68 -51.25
CA MET A 1 5.72 24.16 -50.93
C MET A 1 5.75 23.98 -49.43
N ALA A 2 5.62 22.74 -48.95
CA ALA A 2 5.69 22.44 -47.54
C ALA A 2 7.12 22.66 -47.06
N GLU A 3 7.29 23.49 -46.02
CA GLU A 3 8.59 23.70 -45.38
C GLU A 3 9.07 22.35 -44.81
N THR A 4 10.24 21.91 -45.24
CA THR A 4 11.00 20.83 -44.61
C THR A 4 11.16 21.12 -43.11
N PRO A 5 10.94 20.15 -42.20
CA PRO A 5 11.16 20.38 -40.79
C PRO A 5 12.62 20.77 -40.59
N ARG A 6 12.86 21.92 -39.95
CA ARG A 6 14.21 22.38 -39.61
C ARG A 6 14.92 21.27 -38.84
N SER A 7 16.04 20.79 -39.39
CA SER A 7 16.95 19.87 -38.70
C SER A 7 17.32 20.47 -37.34
N LEU A 8 17.22 19.65 -36.29
CA LEU A 8 17.62 20.03 -34.93
C LEU A 8 19.06 20.55 -34.95
N ASP A 9 19.31 21.79 -34.50
CA ASP A 9 20.65 22.35 -34.35
C ASP A 9 21.35 21.64 -33.18
N LEU A 10 22.11 20.59 -33.52
CA LEU A 10 22.72 19.66 -32.58
C LEU A 10 23.62 20.36 -31.54
N PRO A 11 24.47 21.33 -31.89
CA PRO A 11 25.18 22.18 -30.92
C PRO A 11 24.28 22.91 -29.93
N GLN A 12 23.12 23.40 -30.38
CA GLN A 12 22.17 24.13 -29.53
C GLN A 12 21.47 23.19 -28.54
N PHE A 13 21.10 21.99 -28.99
CA PHE A 13 20.54 20.93 -28.15
C PHE A 13 21.56 20.41 -27.12
N LEU A 14 22.83 20.24 -27.50
CA LEU A 14 23.90 19.79 -26.62
C LEU A 14 24.26 20.83 -25.55
N ASN A 15 24.32 22.12 -25.91
CA ASN A 15 24.53 23.20 -24.93
C ASN A 15 23.36 23.34 -23.94
N MET A 16 22.14 23.04 -24.38
CA MET A 16 20.94 23.06 -23.55
C MET A 16 20.93 21.93 -22.50
N LEU A 17 21.46 20.75 -22.84
CA LEU A 17 21.61 19.59 -21.94
C LEU A 17 22.76 19.75 -20.92
N GLN A 18 23.64 20.74 -21.10
CA GLN A 18 24.68 21.10 -20.13
C GLN A 18 24.18 22.04 -19.01
N CYS A 19 22.94 22.54 -19.10
CA CYS A 19 22.38 23.45 -18.11
C CYS A 19 22.12 22.72 -16.77
N ARG A 20 22.50 23.33 -15.64
CA ARG A 20 22.42 22.71 -14.30
C ARG A 20 21.05 22.79 -13.64
N ASP A 21 20.19 23.73 -14.05
CA ASP A 21 18.86 23.93 -13.47
C ASP A 21 17.77 23.04 -14.11
N ALA A 22 16.94 22.41 -13.28
CA ALA A 22 15.93 21.44 -13.71
C ALA A 22 14.72 22.09 -14.39
N ALA A 23 14.28 23.26 -13.91
CA ALA A 23 13.14 23.98 -14.47
C ALA A 23 13.46 24.52 -15.87
N GLN A 24 14.68 25.03 -16.06
CA GLN A 24 15.16 25.48 -17.37
C GLN A 24 15.29 24.35 -18.39
N ARG A 25 15.66 23.13 -17.98
CA ARG A 25 15.70 21.96 -18.87
C ARG A 25 14.32 21.53 -19.35
N VAL A 26 13.31 21.55 -18.46
CA VAL A 26 11.91 21.23 -18.80
C VAL A 26 11.34 22.27 -19.76
N ALA A 27 11.52 23.57 -19.47
CA ALA A 27 11.06 24.65 -20.34
C ALA A 27 11.73 24.62 -21.74
N ALA A 28 12.97 24.16 -21.82
CA ALA A 28 13.71 24.06 -23.09
C ALA A 28 13.37 22.80 -23.89
N LEU A 29 13.05 21.68 -23.23
CA LEU A 29 12.42 20.52 -23.87
C LEU A 29 11.02 20.86 -24.40
N GLU A 30 10.26 21.68 -23.66
CA GLU A 30 8.94 22.18 -24.06
C GLU A 30 9.00 23.15 -25.26
N SER A 31 10.12 23.87 -25.46
CA SER A 31 10.28 24.77 -26.61
C SER A 31 10.67 24.04 -27.91
N VAL A 32 11.37 22.91 -27.81
CA VAL A 32 11.71 22.00 -28.93
C VAL A 32 10.51 21.15 -29.38
N ASN A 33 9.44 21.14 -28.58
CA ASN A 33 8.19 20.41 -28.80
C ASN A 33 7.45 20.78 -30.11
N HIS A 34 7.80 21.89 -30.77
CA HIS A 34 7.03 22.36 -31.93
C HIS A 34 7.27 21.60 -33.25
N GLY A 35 8.29 20.75 -33.38
CA GLY A 35 8.61 20.10 -34.66
C GLY A 35 8.74 18.57 -34.67
N ILE A 36 9.33 17.97 -33.62
CA ILE A 36 9.83 16.58 -33.70
C ILE A 36 8.92 15.56 -33.00
N PHE A 37 8.14 15.99 -32.00
CA PHE A 37 7.36 15.09 -31.13
C PHE A 37 5.84 15.19 -31.30
N GLN A 38 5.35 15.89 -32.33
CA GLN A 38 3.91 16.02 -32.59
C GLN A 38 3.20 14.69 -32.89
N THR A 39 3.94 13.61 -33.16
CA THR A 39 3.34 12.30 -33.50
C THR A 39 3.18 11.37 -32.30
N ASP A 40 3.84 11.57 -31.15
CA ASP A 40 3.68 10.65 -30.02
C ASP A 40 3.84 11.32 -28.63
N THR A 41 2.76 11.97 -28.19
CA THR A 41 2.64 12.60 -26.86
C THR A 41 2.72 11.61 -25.69
N ASN A 42 2.63 10.29 -25.94
CA ASN A 42 2.83 9.26 -24.92
C ASN A 42 4.31 9.06 -24.58
N LEU A 43 5.20 9.32 -25.53
CA LEU A 43 6.66 9.19 -25.35
C LEU A 43 7.19 10.15 -24.28
N PHE A 44 6.79 11.42 -24.36
CA PHE A 44 7.24 12.46 -23.42
C PHE A 44 6.82 12.14 -21.98
N ARG A 45 5.59 11.66 -21.77
CA ARG A 45 5.10 11.26 -20.44
C ARG A 45 5.79 10.03 -19.86
N LYS A 46 6.29 9.10 -20.70
CA LYS A 46 6.97 7.87 -20.28
C LYS A 46 8.45 8.10 -19.96
N VAL A 47 9.11 9.00 -20.70
CA VAL A 47 10.55 9.26 -20.59
C VAL A 47 10.88 10.30 -19.50
N VAL A 48 10.01 11.29 -19.26
CA VAL A 48 10.25 12.35 -18.24
C VAL A 48 10.50 11.81 -16.82
N PRO A 49 9.78 10.79 -16.31
CA PRO A 49 10.09 10.18 -15.02
C PRO A 49 11.47 9.50 -14.98
N MET A 50 11.89 8.85 -16.06
CA MET A 50 13.23 8.24 -16.20
C MET A 50 14.33 9.32 -16.19
N LEU A 51 14.01 10.52 -16.71
CA LEU A 51 14.88 11.69 -16.70
C LEU A 51 14.97 12.41 -15.33
N ASN A 52 14.09 12.10 -14.38
CA ASN A 52 14.08 12.70 -13.04
C ASN A 52 14.74 11.82 -11.96
N ASP A 53 15.24 10.63 -12.31
CA ASP A 53 16.00 9.76 -11.42
C ASP A 53 17.39 10.38 -11.06
N PRO A 54 17.79 10.39 -9.77
CA PRO A 54 19.03 11.00 -9.27
C PRO A 54 20.35 10.36 -9.74
N VAL A 55 20.32 9.24 -10.48
CA VAL A 55 21.52 8.67 -11.13
C VAL A 55 21.89 9.52 -12.38
N TRP A 56 22.45 10.71 -12.13
CA TRP A 56 22.64 11.81 -13.08
C TRP A 56 23.87 11.68 -14.02
N ASP A 57 24.77 10.72 -13.80
CA ASP A 57 26.00 10.55 -14.62
C ASP A 57 25.78 9.81 -15.94
N VAL A 58 24.76 8.96 -15.99
CA VAL A 58 24.38 8.12 -17.14
C VAL A 58 23.95 8.94 -18.37
N LYS A 59 23.31 10.08 -18.14
CA LYS A 59 22.72 10.94 -19.17
C LYS A 59 23.79 11.70 -19.96
N ARG A 60 24.89 12.09 -19.29
CA ARG A 60 26.05 12.67 -19.97
C ARG A 60 26.65 11.68 -20.94
N ALA A 61 26.80 10.41 -20.54
CA ALA A 61 27.40 9.40 -21.41
C ALA A 61 26.56 9.13 -22.66
N ALA A 62 25.24 8.94 -22.52
CA ALA A 62 24.37 8.67 -23.67
C ALA A 62 24.32 9.85 -24.67
N VAL A 63 24.24 11.09 -24.17
CA VAL A 63 24.22 12.30 -25.00
C VAL A 63 25.58 12.56 -25.65
N HIS A 64 26.68 12.33 -24.92
CA HIS A 64 28.04 12.50 -25.42
C HIS A 64 28.42 11.41 -26.44
N LEU A 65 27.89 10.18 -26.30
CA LEU A 65 28.00 9.14 -27.33
C LEU A 65 27.21 9.51 -28.60
N LEU A 66 25.96 9.94 -28.45
CA LEU A 66 25.11 10.31 -29.58
C LEU A 66 25.65 11.53 -30.36
N SER A 67 26.33 12.48 -29.68
CA SER A 67 26.97 13.63 -30.33
C SER A 67 28.26 13.29 -31.08
N GLU A 68 29.01 12.29 -30.61
CA GLU A 68 30.27 11.86 -31.22
C GLU A 68 30.06 10.85 -32.37
N LEU A 69 29.00 10.05 -32.32
CA LEU A 69 28.81 8.90 -33.20
C LEU A 69 27.91 9.17 -34.42
N GLY A 70 27.09 10.23 -34.39
CA GLY A 70 26.22 10.64 -35.51
C GLY A 70 26.90 10.72 -36.90
N PRO A 71 28.18 11.14 -37.02
CA PRO A 71 28.87 11.21 -38.30
C PRO A 71 29.62 9.93 -38.73
N LEU A 72 29.64 8.87 -37.93
CA LEU A 72 30.56 7.73 -38.10
C LEU A 72 29.90 6.41 -38.51
N PHE A 73 28.57 6.36 -38.72
CA PHE A 73 27.85 5.12 -39.02
C PHE A 73 28.14 4.60 -40.45
N ASP A 74 29.17 3.76 -40.56
CA ASP A 74 29.38 2.78 -41.64
C ASP A 74 29.36 1.35 -41.06
N ASP A 75 29.36 0.31 -41.90
CA ASP A 75 29.20 -1.09 -41.44
C ASP A 75 30.29 -1.57 -40.46
N SER A 76 31.40 -0.83 -40.28
CA SER A 76 32.50 -1.17 -39.36
C SER A 76 32.32 -0.64 -37.93
N THR A 77 31.44 0.35 -37.72
CA THR A 77 31.26 1.04 -36.43
C THR A 77 30.31 0.34 -35.47
N THR A 78 29.43 -0.53 -35.97
CA THR A 78 28.44 -1.28 -35.19
C THR A 78 29.10 -2.20 -34.14
N GLU A 79 30.26 -2.77 -34.46
CA GLU A 79 31.00 -3.64 -33.54
C GLU A 79 31.72 -2.85 -32.42
N SER A 80 32.17 -1.64 -32.73
CA SER A 80 32.82 -0.74 -31.75
C SER A 80 31.80 -0.10 -30.79
N LEU A 81 30.63 0.30 -31.31
CA LEU A 81 29.46 0.71 -30.52
C LEU A 81 29.00 -0.40 -29.58
N ASN A 82 28.89 -1.63 -30.10
CA ASN A 82 28.55 -2.81 -29.29
C ASN A 82 29.51 -3.00 -28.11
N ARG A 83 30.83 -2.91 -28.33
CA ARG A 83 31.83 -3.03 -27.25
C ARG A 83 31.78 -1.88 -26.22
N LEU A 84 31.55 -0.65 -26.68
CA LEU A 84 31.51 0.52 -25.79
C LEU A 84 30.23 0.53 -24.93
N LEU A 85 29.10 0.14 -25.53
CA LEU A 85 27.79 0.14 -24.89
C LEU A 85 27.60 -1.04 -23.93
N PHE A 86 28.27 -2.18 -24.15
CA PHE A 86 28.18 -3.37 -23.30
C PHE A 86 28.59 -3.15 -21.84
N HIS A 87 29.38 -2.11 -21.56
CA HIS A 87 29.86 -1.78 -20.21
C HIS A 87 28.95 -0.80 -19.44
N TYR A 88 27.89 -0.30 -20.08
CA TYR A 88 26.93 0.60 -19.44
C TYR A 88 25.87 -0.17 -18.64
N ASP A 89 25.26 0.54 -17.70
CA ASP A 89 24.13 0.02 -16.94
C ASP A 89 23.00 -0.46 -17.89
N PRO A 90 22.38 -1.63 -17.63
CA PRO A 90 21.42 -2.23 -18.55
C PRO A 90 20.25 -1.33 -18.96
N VAL A 91 19.80 -0.44 -18.08
CA VAL A 91 18.70 0.48 -18.38
C VAL A 91 19.12 1.52 -19.42
N VAL A 92 20.39 1.88 -19.41
CA VAL A 92 21.02 2.81 -20.35
C VAL A 92 21.14 2.18 -21.72
N GLN A 93 21.57 0.92 -21.75
CA GLN A 93 21.64 0.14 -22.99
C GLN A 93 20.26 0.07 -23.66
N LEU A 94 19.20 -0.12 -22.87
CA LEU A 94 17.83 -0.21 -23.38
C LEU A 94 17.24 1.14 -23.78
N MET A 95 17.54 2.24 -23.06
CA MET A 95 17.20 3.60 -23.50
C MET A 95 17.88 3.97 -24.82
N ILE A 96 19.16 3.62 -24.96
CA ILE A 96 19.93 3.85 -26.19
C ILE A 96 19.34 3.02 -27.34
N ALA A 97 19.08 1.73 -27.11
CA ALA A 97 18.40 0.88 -28.09
C ALA A 97 17.05 1.48 -28.51
N TYR A 98 16.26 1.98 -27.57
CA TYR A 98 14.96 2.59 -27.86
C TYR A 98 15.05 3.87 -28.71
N VAL A 99 16.03 4.73 -28.45
CA VAL A 99 16.30 5.94 -29.25
C VAL A 99 16.79 5.57 -30.65
N LEU A 100 17.61 4.53 -30.75
CA LEU A 100 18.22 4.08 -32.00
C LEU A 100 17.30 3.18 -32.85
N LYS A 101 16.14 2.72 -32.35
CA LYS A 101 15.25 1.78 -33.05
C LYS A 101 14.76 2.23 -34.44
N ASN A 102 14.80 3.54 -34.69
CA ASN A 102 14.39 4.15 -35.96
C ASN A 102 15.58 4.71 -36.74
N VAL A 103 16.81 4.43 -36.30
CA VAL A 103 18.06 4.88 -36.95
C VAL A 103 18.53 3.76 -37.87
N GLU A 104 18.62 4.09 -39.16
CA GLU A 104 19.08 3.19 -40.22
C GLU A 104 20.49 2.66 -39.90
N GLY A 105 20.67 1.33 -39.88
CA GLY A 105 21.93 0.65 -39.54
C GLY A 105 22.12 0.26 -38.06
N ALA A 106 21.24 0.67 -37.15
CA ALA A 106 21.32 0.31 -35.72
C ALA A 106 20.52 -0.96 -35.34
N ASP A 107 19.92 -1.64 -36.33
CA ASP A 107 18.99 -2.75 -36.10
C ASP A 107 19.59 -3.95 -35.38
N ASP A 108 20.87 -4.24 -35.62
CA ASP A 108 21.55 -5.40 -35.02
C ASP A 108 21.86 -5.15 -33.54
N TYR A 109 22.32 -3.95 -33.18
CA TYR A 109 22.50 -3.54 -31.77
C TYR A 109 21.15 -3.55 -31.03
N PHE A 110 20.13 -2.97 -31.64
CA PHE A 110 18.77 -2.93 -31.10
C PHE A 110 18.23 -4.36 -30.83
N ARG A 111 18.36 -5.27 -31.81
CA ARG A 111 17.95 -6.67 -31.66
C ARG A 111 18.75 -7.40 -30.59
N GLN A 112 20.05 -7.14 -30.47
CA GLN A 112 20.90 -7.78 -29.48
C GLN A 112 20.53 -7.38 -28.04
N VAL A 113 20.37 -6.08 -27.77
CA VAL A 113 19.99 -5.57 -26.44
C VAL A 113 18.60 -6.05 -26.02
N LEU A 114 17.64 -6.05 -26.95
CA LEU A 114 16.27 -6.50 -26.68
C LEU A 114 16.11 -8.03 -26.64
N SER A 115 17.18 -8.78 -26.88
CA SER A 115 17.24 -10.25 -26.77
C SER A 115 18.08 -10.72 -25.58
N ASP A 116 18.71 -9.81 -24.83
CA ASP A 116 19.48 -10.15 -23.63
C ASP A 116 18.57 -10.20 -22.40
N ARG A 117 18.47 -11.40 -21.78
CA ARG A 117 17.63 -11.63 -20.61
C ARG A 117 18.07 -10.79 -19.40
N THR A 118 19.37 -10.63 -19.18
CA THR A 118 19.91 -9.89 -18.03
C THR A 118 19.54 -8.42 -18.15
N ILE A 119 19.64 -7.88 -19.36
CA ILE A 119 19.25 -6.50 -19.65
C ILE A 119 17.74 -6.32 -19.50
N ALA A 120 16.95 -7.23 -20.05
CA ALA A 120 15.50 -7.22 -19.93
C ALA A 120 15.07 -7.25 -18.46
N GLN A 121 15.59 -8.19 -17.66
CA GLN A 121 15.26 -8.36 -16.25
C GLN A 121 15.63 -7.12 -15.42
N ALA A 122 16.85 -6.60 -15.58
CA ALA A 122 17.31 -5.42 -14.84
C ALA A 122 16.50 -4.17 -15.21
N SER A 123 16.15 -4.02 -16.49
CA SER A 123 15.37 -2.89 -16.98
C SER A 123 13.93 -2.91 -16.49
N VAL A 124 13.28 -4.07 -16.62
CA VAL A 124 11.91 -4.28 -16.13
C VAL A 124 11.83 -4.10 -14.62
N GLY A 125 12.86 -4.54 -13.89
CA GLY A 125 12.97 -4.34 -12.44
C GLY A 125 13.06 -2.87 -12.00
N ARG A 126 13.45 -1.94 -12.89
CA ARG A 126 13.40 -0.49 -12.61
C ARG A 126 12.18 0.20 -13.21
N PHE A 127 11.73 -0.26 -14.37
CA PHE A 127 10.62 0.34 -15.12
C PHE A 127 9.79 -0.74 -15.81
N GLY A 128 8.68 -1.18 -15.17
CA GLY A 128 7.83 -2.24 -15.71
C GLY A 128 7.23 -1.97 -17.09
N GLY A 129 7.00 -0.68 -17.44
CA GLY A 129 6.49 -0.28 -18.75
C GLY A 129 7.40 -0.64 -19.93
N ILE A 130 8.67 -0.97 -19.69
CA ILE A 130 9.62 -1.40 -20.72
C ILE A 130 9.18 -2.71 -21.39
N LEU A 131 8.35 -3.53 -20.72
CA LEU A 131 7.83 -4.78 -21.29
C LEU A 131 7.18 -4.59 -22.68
N GLU A 132 6.63 -3.40 -22.97
CA GLU A 132 6.11 -3.03 -24.29
C GLU A 132 7.11 -3.28 -25.43
N PHE A 133 8.39 -3.00 -25.18
CA PHE A 133 9.45 -2.95 -26.20
C PHE A 133 10.28 -4.23 -26.27
N LEU A 134 10.16 -5.11 -25.28
CA LEU A 134 10.87 -6.37 -25.27
C LEU A 134 10.36 -7.33 -26.36
N GLY A 135 11.23 -8.26 -26.77
CA GLY A 135 10.91 -9.34 -27.69
C GLY A 135 9.77 -10.23 -27.19
N ALA A 136 9.14 -10.98 -28.10
CA ALA A 136 8.01 -11.85 -27.79
C ALA A 136 8.34 -12.90 -26.71
N ASP A 137 9.56 -13.45 -26.73
CA ASP A 137 10.01 -14.46 -25.77
C ASP A 137 9.97 -13.94 -24.32
N PHE A 138 10.27 -12.66 -24.10
CA PHE A 138 10.21 -12.03 -22.78
C PHE A 138 8.80 -11.65 -22.35
N LYS A 139 7.88 -11.46 -23.30
CA LYS A 139 6.44 -11.28 -23.04
C LYS A 139 5.74 -12.62 -22.75
N ASP A 140 6.40 -13.74 -23.06
CA ASP A 140 6.01 -15.11 -22.71
C ASP A 140 6.78 -15.64 -21.48
N ASP A 141 7.65 -14.84 -20.87
CA ASP A 141 8.41 -15.23 -19.68
C ASP A 141 7.70 -14.78 -18.40
N ARG A 142 7.28 -15.75 -17.57
CA ARG A 142 6.54 -15.47 -16.33
C ARG A 142 7.31 -14.57 -15.37
N GLU A 143 8.63 -14.78 -15.21
CA GLU A 143 9.44 -14.05 -14.24
C GLU A 143 9.57 -12.58 -14.65
N ILE A 144 9.85 -12.34 -15.93
CA ILE A 144 9.93 -10.98 -16.49
C ILE A 144 8.57 -10.30 -16.42
N VAL A 145 7.49 -10.98 -16.83
CA VAL A 145 6.13 -10.43 -16.78
C VAL A 145 5.73 -10.10 -15.34
N MET A 146 6.00 -10.98 -14.37
CA MET A 146 5.71 -10.72 -12.95
C MET A 146 6.50 -9.53 -12.41
N THR A 147 7.77 -9.44 -12.76
CA THR A 147 8.61 -8.29 -12.41
C THR A 147 8.03 -7.02 -13.02
N ALA A 148 7.59 -7.05 -14.27
CA ALA A 148 7.01 -5.90 -14.97
C ALA A 148 5.71 -5.42 -14.32
N VAL A 149 4.79 -6.32 -13.99
CA VAL A 149 3.50 -5.96 -13.39
C VAL A 149 3.65 -5.45 -11.96
N SER A 150 4.63 -5.96 -11.20
CA SER A 150 5.01 -5.37 -9.90
C SER A 150 5.58 -3.94 -10.05
N GLN A 151 6.28 -3.71 -11.17
CA GLN A 151 6.71 -2.44 -11.75
C GLN A 151 5.59 -1.42 -11.92
N ASP A 152 4.77 -1.75 -12.91
CA ASP A 152 3.69 -0.94 -13.41
C ASP A 152 2.60 -1.93 -13.83
N GLY A 153 1.49 -1.97 -13.09
CA GLY A 153 0.40 -2.91 -13.38
C GLY A 153 -0.15 -2.81 -14.81
N ARG A 154 -0.01 -1.64 -15.46
CA ARG A 154 -0.44 -1.43 -16.85
C ARG A 154 0.41 -2.21 -17.86
N SER A 155 1.58 -2.72 -17.46
CA SER A 155 2.43 -3.55 -18.30
C SER A 155 1.77 -4.88 -18.70
N LEU A 156 0.76 -5.35 -17.95
CA LEU A 156 -0.02 -6.56 -18.27
C LEU A 156 -0.60 -6.52 -19.69
N LYS A 157 -0.95 -5.34 -20.21
CA LYS A 157 -1.45 -5.16 -21.59
C LYS A 157 -0.43 -5.51 -22.69
N HIS A 158 0.83 -5.71 -22.33
CA HIS A 158 1.92 -6.09 -23.23
C HIS A 158 2.36 -7.54 -23.07
N ALA A 159 1.95 -8.20 -21.98
CA ALA A 159 2.17 -9.63 -21.79
C ALA A 159 1.32 -10.46 -22.77
N LYS A 160 1.75 -11.70 -23.01
CA LYS A 160 1.00 -12.68 -23.81
C LYS A 160 -0.39 -12.95 -23.19
N GLN A 161 -1.33 -13.38 -24.03
CA GLN A 161 -2.71 -13.65 -23.62
C GLN A 161 -2.80 -14.65 -22.45
N ASP A 162 -1.97 -15.70 -22.45
CA ASP A 162 -1.92 -16.70 -21.38
C ASP A 162 -1.74 -16.08 -19.99
N PHE A 163 -1.00 -14.96 -19.87
CA PHE A 163 -0.82 -14.23 -18.61
C PHE A 163 -1.95 -13.27 -18.25
N ARG A 164 -2.79 -12.88 -19.22
CA ARG A 164 -4.03 -12.14 -18.97
C ARG A 164 -5.17 -13.06 -18.56
N ASP A 165 -5.00 -14.35 -18.84
CA ASP A 165 -5.86 -15.45 -18.44
C ASP A 165 -5.33 -16.14 -17.15
N ASP A 166 -4.16 -15.73 -16.67
CA ASP A 166 -3.56 -16.18 -15.41
C ASP A 166 -4.03 -15.31 -14.24
N GLU A 167 -4.74 -15.93 -13.31
CA GLU A 167 -5.34 -15.25 -12.16
C GLU A 167 -4.29 -14.59 -11.25
N GLU A 168 -3.15 -15.23 -11.01
CA GLU A 168 -2.10 -14.69 -10.14
C GLU A 168 -1.45 -13.45 -10.77
N VAL A 169 -1.13 -13.50 -12.06
CA VAL A 169 -0.52 -12.37 -12.77
C VAL A 169 -1.49 -11.19 -12.88
N VAL A 170 -2.76 -11.47 -13.18
CA VAL A 170 -3.82 -10.45 -13.23
C VAL A 170 -3.97 -9.76 -11.88
N LEU A 171 -4.07 -10.53 -10.79
CA LEU A 171 -4.27 -9.96 -9.45
C LEU A 171 -3.06 -9.14 -9.00
N ALA A 172 -1.83 -9.58 -9.30
CA ALA A 172 -0.62 -8.80 -9.04
C ALA A 172 -0.61 -7.47 -9.81
N ALA A 173 -0.99 -7.50 -11.10
CA ALA A 173 -1.06 -6.29 -11.91
C ALA A 173 -2.13 -5.30 -11.40
N VAL A 174 -3.31 -5.82 -11.02
CA VAL A 174 -4.40 -5.03 -10.45
C VAL A 174 -4.00 -4.43 -9.11
N ALA A 175 -3.38 -5.19 -8.21
CA ALA A 175 -2.89 -4.71 -6.91
C ALA A 175 -1.97 -3.50 -7.06
N GLN A 176 -1.09 -3.51 -8.06
CA GLN A 176 -0.23 -2.38 -8.37
C GLN A 176 -1.06 -1.21 -8.90
N ASN A 177 -1.86 -1.46 -9.95
CA ASN A 177 -2.67 -0.44 -10.60
C ASN A 177 -4.04 -1.00 -10.96
N GLY A 178 -5.08 -0.51 -10.29
CA GLY A 178 -6.45 -1.00 -10.51
C GLY A 178 -6.95 -0.89 -11.95
N SER A 179 -6.36 0.00 -12.77
CA SER A 179 -6.68 0.11 -14.19
C SER A 179 -6.26 -1.13 -15.01
N ALA A 180 -5.34 -1.95 -14.48
CA ALA A 180 -4.93 -3.20 -15.10
C ALA A 180 -6.08 -4.21 -15.23
N VAL A 181 -7.17 -4.04 -14.46
CA VAL A 181 -8.37 -4.88 -14.56
C VAL A 181 -8.98 -4.87 -15.96
N HIS A 182 -8.79 -3.80 -16.73
CA HIS A 182 -9.25 -3.71 -18.12
C HIS A 182 -8.45 -4.59 -19.10
N CYS A 183 -7.30 -5.10 -18.67
CA CYS A 183 -6.43 -5.98 -19.47
C CYS A 183 -6.66 -7.46 -19.16
N ALA A 184 -7.39 -7.77 -18.09
CA ALA A 184 -7.65 -9.14 -17.64
C ALA A 184 -8.75 -9.81 -18.47
N ASN A 185 -8.73 -11.14 -18.51
CA ASN A 185 -9.79 -11.94 -19.08
C ASN A 185 -11.14 -11.70 -18.37
N GLN A 186 -12.22 -11.66 -19.16
CA GLN A 186 -13.58 -11.51 -18.67
C GLN A 186 -13.97 -12.59 -17.64
N ASP A 187 -13.53 -13.84 -17.84
CA ASP A 187 -13.86 -14.96 -16.96
C ASP A 187 -13.24 -14.80 -15.56
N ILE A 188 -12.03 -14.22 -15.46
CA ILE A 188 -11.41 -13.89 -14.16
C ILE A 188 -12.23 -12.80 -13.47
N ILE A 189 -12.55 -11.75 -14.23
CA ILE A 189 -13.32 -10.63 -13.68
C ILE A 189 -14.66 -11.11 -13.16
N ASP A 190 -15.38 -11.96 -13.91
CA ASP A 190 -16.71 -12.44 -13.52
C ASP A 190 -16.70 -13.35 -12.29
N ARG A 191 -15.61 -14.11 -12.08
CA ARG A 191 -15.41 -14.91 -10.86
C ARG A 191 -15.23 -14.03 -9.61
N HIS A 192 -14.59 -12.86 -9.73
CA HIS A 192 -14.32 -11.99 -8.59
C HIS A 192 -15.24 -10.76 -8.54
N ALA A 193 -16.16 -10.73 -7.57
CA ALA A 193 -17.10 -9.62 -7.39
C ALA A 193 -16.41 -8.25 -7.27
N GLY A 194 -15.27 -8.20 -6.59
CA GLY A 194 -14.53 -6.95 -6.42
C GLY A 194 -13.78 -6.50 -7.67
N LEU A 195 -13.28 -7.39 -8.53
CA LEU A 195 -12.70 -7.00 -9.82
C LEU A 195 -13.77 -6.40 -10.75
N ARG A 196 -14.97 -7.00 -10.79
CA ARG A 196 -16.12 -6.42 -11.50
C ARG A 196 -16.42 -5.01 -11.02
N ALA A 197 -16.51 -4.84 -9.72
CA ALA A 197 -16.91 -3.58 -9.14
C ALA A 197 -15.81 -2.51 -9.24
N LEU A 198 -14.53 -2.90 -9.22
CA LEU A 198 -13.39 -2.06 -9.56
C LEU A 198 -13.46 -1.58 -11.01
N ARG A 199 -13.72 -2.49 -11.96
CA ARG A 199 -13.84 -2.18 -13.40
C ARG A 199 -14.99 -1.25 -13.73
N GLU A 200 -16.11 -1.40 -13.03
CA GLU A 200 -17.31 -0.56 -13.20
C GLU A 200 -17.18 0.80 -12.50
N GLY A 201 -16.07 1.07 -11.80
CA GLY A 201 -15.84 2.35 -11.14
C GLY A 201 -16.81 2.61 -9.98
N ARG A 202 -17.32 1.56 -9.31
CA ARG A 202 -18.33 1.65 -8.23
C ARG A 202 -17.80 2.22 -6.90
N GLY A 203 -16.82 3.13 -6.95
CA GLY A 203 -16.25 3.76 -5.75
C GLY A 203 -15.39 2.82 -4.88
N ILE A 204 -14.94 1.70 -5.45
CA ILE A 204 -14.02 0.75 -4.80
C ILE A 204 -12.60 1.19 -5.10
N SER A 205 -11.76 1.18 -4.07
CA SER A 205 -10.33 1.48 -4.19
C SER A 205 -9.49 0.27 -3.83
N LEU A 206 -8.22 0.26 -4.25
CA LEU A 206 -7.29 -0.78 -3.88
C LEU A 206 -6.38 -0.31 -2.74
N CYS A 207 -5.99 -1.26 -1.90
CA CYS A 207 -5.00 -1.07 -0.86
C CYS A 207 -4.15 -2.33 -0.77
N GLY A 208 -3.02 -2.35 -1.48
CA GLY A 208 -2.25 -3.58 -1.67
C GLY A 208 -3.12 -4.64 -2.34
N ASP A 209 -3.15 -5.83 -1.76
CA ASP A 209 -3.91 -6.98 -2.28
C ASP A 209 -5.40 -6.99 -1.91
N TYR A 210 -5.92 -5.86 -1.40
CA TYR A 210 -7.28 -5.75 -0.88
C TYR A 210 -8.13 -4.76 -1.65
N LEU A 211 -9.37 -5.17 -1.92
CA LEU A 211 -10.44 -4.35 -2.47
C LEU A 211 -11.15 -3.65 -1.31
N VAL A 212 -10.94 -2.34 -1.21
CA VAL A 212 -11.51 -1.49 -0.17
C VAL A 212 -12.94 -1.11 -0.55
N MET A 213 -13.87 -1.46 0.32
CA MET A 213 -15.31 -1.24 0.12
C MET A 213 -15.78 -0.07 0.99
N ASN A 214 -16.75 -0.28 1.88
CA ASN A 214 -17.35 0.77 2.69
C ASN A 214 -16.63 0.94 4.04
N GLN A 215 -16.64 2.18 4.55
CA GLN A 215 -16.22 2.48 5.91
C GLN A 215 -17.18 1.82 6.91
N ILE A 216 -16.64 1.19 7.95
CA ILE A 216 -17.40 0.51 9.01
C ILE A 216 -17.17 1.13 10.39
N GLY A 217 -16.16 1.98 10.54
CA GLY A 217 -15.89 2.69 11.79
C GLY A 217 -15.05 3.96 11.58
N LYS A 218 -15.33 4.96 12.41
CA LYS A 218 -14.52 6.18 12.52
C LYS A 218 -14.35 6.51 14.00
N GLY A 219 -13.11 6.56 14.46
CA GLY A 219 -12.77 6.87 15.84
C GLY A 219 -11.63 7.88 15.94
N VAL A 220 -11.31 8.28 17.17
CA VAL A 220 -10.18 9.19 17.47
C VAL A 220 -8.85 8.62 16.95
N TYR A 221 -8.71 7.30 16.95
CA TYR A 221 -7.46 6.59 16.65
C TYR A 221 -7.37 6.07 15.21
N GLY A 222 -8.37 6.34 14.37
CA GLY A 222 -8.33 5.89 12.99
C GLY A 222 -9.68 5.68 12.32
N GLU A 223 -9.58 5.34 11.04
CA GLU A 223 -10.68 4.89 10.21
C GLU A 223 -10.58 3.38 9.99
N VAL A 224 -11.72 2.70 10.09
CA VAL A 224 -11.82 1.25 9.84
C VAL A 224 -12.73 1.04 8.64
N THR A 225 -12.23 0.31 7.65
CA THR A 225 -12.91 0.06 6.39
C THR A 225 -13.02 -1.44 6.15
N ARG A 226 -14.18 -1.89 5.65
CA ARG A 226 -14.36 -3.26 5.20
C ARG A 226 -13.60 -3.44 3.89
N ALA A 227 -12.82 -4.51 3.79
CA ALA A 227 -12.13 -4.87 2.55
C ALA A 227 -12.20 -6.37 2.31
N GLU A 228 -11.81 -6.79 1.11
CA GLU A 228 -11.80 -8.19 0.70
C GLU A 228 -10.47 -8.49 0.03
N HIS A 229 -9.82 -9.57 0.46
CA HIS A 229 -8.57 -10.01 -0.13
C HIS A 229 -8.82 -10.55 -1.54
N MET A 230 -8.10 -10.06 -2.54
CA MET A 230 -8.42 -10.37 -3.94
C MET A 230 -8.31 -11.87 -4.31
N ILE A 231 -7.32 -12.58 -3.76
CA ILE A 231 -7.12 -14.02 -4.02
C ILE A 231 -8.03 -14.89 -3.13
N THR A 232 -7.94 -14.71 -1.81
CA THR A 232 -8.61 -15.61 -0.86
C THR A 232 -10.09 -15.29 -0.65
N GLU A 233 -10.56 -14.17 -1.18
CA GLU A 233 -11.93 -13.64 -1.00
C GLU A 233 -12.33 -13.46 0.48
N ASN A 234 -11.35 -13.53 1.39
CA ASN A 234 -11.57 -13.32 2.80
C ASN A 234 -11.90 -11.85 3.07
N VAL A 235 -13.00 -11.64 3.76
CA VAL A 235 -13.45 -10.32 4.18
C VAL A 235 -12.70 -9.92 5.45
N VAL A 236 -12.12 -8.72 5.43
CA VAL A 236 -11.24 -8.20 6.47
C VAL A 236 -11.63 -6.78 6.88
N ALA A 237 -11.12 -6.35 8.02
CA ALA A 237 -11.15 -4.96 8.47
C ALA A 237 -9.77 -4.33 8.29
N ILE A 238 -9.68 -3.25 7.51
CA ILE A 238 -8.46 -2.44 7.39
C ILE A 238 -8.60 -1.24 8.32
N LYS A 239 -7.74 -1.16 9.32
CA LYS A 239 -7.63 0.00 10.21
C LYS A 239 -6.48 0.89 9.77
N LYS A 240 -6.79 2.10 9.31
CA LYS A 240 -5.82 3.15 9.04
C LYS A 240 -5.46 3.86 10.35
N LEU A 241 -4.18 3.87 10.70
CA LEU A 241 -3.71 4.58 11.88
C LEU A 241 -3.60 6.07 11.56
N HIS A 242 -4.10 6.90 12.47
CA HIS A 242 -3.96 8.35 12.37
C HIS A 242 -2.67 8.79 13.07
N TYR A 243 -1.89 9.60 12.36
CA TYR A 243 -0.68 10.22 12.86
C TYR A 243 -0.73 11.72 12.60
N ASP A 244 -0.03 12.49 13.43
CA ASP A 244 0.33 13.85 13.08
C ASP A 244 1.33 13.79 11.91
N GLN A 245 0.95 14.35 10.76
CA GLN A 245 1.75 14.29 9.55
C GLN A 245 3.08 15.04 9.72
N GLU A 246 3.10 16.15 10.47
CA GLU A 246 4.34 16.88 10.69
C GLU A 246 5.32 16.11 11.57
N ASP A 247 4.81 15.46 12.62
CA ASP A 247 5.65 14.66 13.53
C ASP A 247 6.24 13.46 12.79
N VAL A 248 5.42 12.75 12.02
CA VAL A 248 5.89 11.57 11.28
C VAL A 248 6.84 11.94 10.14
N LEU A 249 6.66 13.09 9.48
CA LEU A 249 7.63 13.58 8.50
C LEU A 249 8.99 13.91 9.12
N LYS A 250 9.01 14.39 10.38
CA LYS A 250 10.24 14.76 11.10
C LYS A 250 10.91 13.55 11.76
N ASN A 251 10.12 12.69 12.39
CA ASN A 251 10.59 11.66 13.33
C ASN A 251 10.26 10.22 12.91
N GLY A 252 9.47 10.04 11.84
CA GLY A 252 8.98 8.74 11.41
C GLY A 252 7.92 8.15 12.35
N ILE A 253 7.57 6.88 12.11
CA ILE A 253 6.69 6.12 13.02
C ILE A 253 7.49 5.75 14.27
N SER A 254 6.93 6.04 15.45
CA SER A 254 7.56 5.71 16.73
C SER A 254 7.97 4.23 16.82
N PRO A 255 9.20 3.91 17.28
CA PRO A 255 9.63 2.53 17.53
C PRO A 255 8.73 1.78 18.52
N GLN A 256 8.01 2.51 19.38
CA GLN A 256 7.05 1.93 20.29
C GLN A 256 5.83 1.37 19.53
N THR A 257 5.24 2.15 18.62
CA THR A 257 4.11 1.72 17.79
C THR A 257 4.47 0.51 16.95
N LEU A 258 5.66 0.49 16.34
CA LEU A 258 6.13 -0.68 15.58
C LEU A 258 6.29 -1.93 16.47
N ARG A 259 6.74 -1.76 17.72
CA ARG A 259 6.87 -2.86 18.69
C ARG A 259 5.51 -3.42 19.08
N GLU A 260 4.53 -2.56 19.33
CA GLU A 260 3.15 -2.95 19.65
C GLU A 260 2.50 -3.70 18.49
N VAL A 261 2.64 -3.20 17.26
CA VAL A 261 2.17 -3.89 16.04
C VAL A 261 2.86 -5.26 15.89
N ALA A 262 4.17 -5.34 16.12
CA ALA A 262 4.91 -6.60 16.05
C ALA A 262 4.48 -7.62 17.11
N LEU A 263 4.18 -7.16 18.33
CA LEU A 263 3.66 -8.02 19.41
C LEU A 263 2.25 -8.51 19.07
N LEU A 264 1.37 -7.61 18.62
CA LEU A 264 0.00 -7.95 18.25
C LEU A 264 -0.05 -8.90 17.05
N ARG A 265 0.82 -8.73 16.04
CA ARG A 265 0.94 -9.66 14.91
C ARG A 265 1.31 -11.09 15.33
N LYS A 266 2.07 -11.24 16.43
CA LYS A 266 2.46 -12.55 16.98
C LYS A 266 1.42 -13.14 17.93
N LEU A 267 0.47 -12.34 18.41
CA LEU A 267 -0.59 -12.78 19.32
C LEU A 267 -1.69 -13.49 18.53
N LYS A 268 -1.66 -14.83 18.58
CA LYS A 268 -2.70 -15.70 18.03
C LYS A 268 -3.47 -16.33 19.19
N HIS A 269 -4.74 -15.95 19.35
CA HIS A 269 -5.59 -16.42 20.43
C HIS A 269 -7.05 -16.51 19.97
N PRO A 270 -7.84 -17.53 20.39
CA PRO A 270 -9.25 -17.62 20.02
C PRO A 270 -10.05 -16.38 20.45
N ASN A 271 -9.72 -15.79 21.60
CA ASN A 271 -10.45 -14.63 22.16
C ASN A 271 -9.80 -13.25 21.92
N VAL A 272 -8.85 -13.16 21.00
CA VAL A 272 -8.28 -11.88 20.55
C VAL A 272 -8.43 -11.79 19.03
N VAL A 273 -8.72 -10.59 18.52
CA VAL A 273 -8.79 -10.34 17.08
C VAL A 273 -7.43 -10.64 16.45
N ARG A 274 -7.44 -11.41 15.37
CA ARG A 274 -6.21 -11.77 14.67
C ARG A 274 -5.82 -10.62 13.75
N MET A 275 -4.57 -10.19 13.86
CA MET A 275 -3.95 -9.38 12.81
C MET A 275 -3.50 -10.32 11.68
N ILE A 276 -4.09 -10.13 10.51
CA ILE A 276 -3.77 -10.90 9.30
C ILE A 276 -2.51 -10.32 8.67
N ASP A 277 -2.47 -8.99 8.52
CA ASP A 277 -1.40 -8.33 7.81
C ASP A 277 -1.16 -6.86 8.23
N VAL A 278 -0.07 -6.28 7.75
CA VAL A 278 0.37 -4.90 7.98
C VAL A 278 0.86 -4.34 6.65
N MET A 279 0.23 -3.25 6.19
CA MET A 279 0.52 -2.61 4.91
C MET A 279 1.09 -1.22 5.10
N TYR A 280 2.03 -0.85 4.22
CA TYR A 280 2.55 0.50 4.09
C TYR A 280 2.06 1.10 2.78
N VAL A 281 1.19 2.11 2.85
CA VAL A 281 0.67 2.81 1.66
C VAL A 281 1.43 4.11 1.48
N GLY A 282 2.60 4.04 0.85
CA GLY A 282 3.54 5.16 0.78
C GLY A 282 4.38 5.30 2.05
N LEU A 283 5.01 6.47 2.25
CA LEU A 283 6.08 6.61 3.24
C LEU A 283 5.61 6.54 4.70
N PHE A 284 4.35 6.89 5.00
CA PHE A 284 3.87 7.11 6.38
C PHE A 284 2.42 6.70 6.66
N ASP A 285 1.77 5.95 5.75
CA ASP A 285 0.40 5.43 5.95
C ASP A 285 0.47 3.95 6.34
N LEU A 286 0.52 3.69 7.65
CA LEU A 286 0.49 2.34 8.20
C LEU A 286 -0.95 1.88 8.37
N ARG A 287 -1.30 0.76 7.72
CA ARG A 287 -2.63 0.15 7.77
C ARG A 287 -2.53 -1.27 8.31
N LEU A 288 -3.40 -1.58 9.27
CA LEU A 288 -3.44 -2.88 9.94
C LEU A 288 -4.65 -3.66 9.43
N VAL A 289 -4.44 -4.92 9.03
CA VAL A 289 -5.50 -5.80 8.51
C VAL A 289 -5.88 -6.82 9.57
N PHE A 290 -7.17 -6.89 9.88
CA PHE A 290 -7.72 -7.78 10.91
C PHE A 290 -8.85 -8.66 10.36
N ASP A 291 -9.11 -9.78 11.03
CA ASP A 291 -10.35 -10.54 10.83
C ASP A 291 -11.57 -9.62 11.05
N LEU A 292 -12.55 -9.67 10.14
CA LEU A 292 -13.80 -8.93 10.31
C LEU A 292 -14.84 -9.77 11.06
N HIS A 293 -15.60 -9.12 11.93
CA HIS A 293 -16.70 -9.72 12.66
C HIS A 293 -18.04 -9.03 12.34
N PRO A 294 -19.16 -9.78 12.33
CA PRO A 294 -20.49 -9.26 12.00
C PRO A 294 -20.95 -8.12 12.90
N THR A 295 -20.69 -8.22 14.21
CA THR A 295 -21.17 -7.25 15.19
C THR A 295 -20.22 -7.10 16.38
N ASP A 296 -20.57 -6.16 17.26
CA ASP A 296 -19.90 -5.90 18.52
C ASP A 296 -20.88 -6.05 19.69
N LEU A 297 -20.35 -6.24 20.89
CA LEU A 297 -21.14 -6.47 22.09
C LEU A 297 -22.05 -5.28 22.41
N HIS A 298 -21.65 -4.04 22.08
CA HIS A 298 -22.52 -2.88 22.29
C HIS A 298 -23.80 -2.99 21.46
N LYS A 299 -23.68 -3.25 20.16
CA LYS A 299 -24.84 -3.44 19.26
C LYS A 299 -25.73 -4.58 19.74
N GLU A 300 -25.15 -5.70 20.14
CA GLU A 300 -25.90 -6.85 20.67
C GLU A 300 -26.73 -6.48 21.91
N LEU A 301 -26.12 -5.77 22.86
CA LEU A 301 -26.83 -5.30 24.07
C LEU A 301 -27.94 -4.29 23.75
N VAL A 302 -27.74 -3.43 22.72
CA VAL A 302 -28.77 -2.51 22.24
C VAL A 302 -29.96 -3.28 21.66
N ILE A 303 -29.72 -4.29 20.81
CA ILE A 303 -30.75 -5.12 20.19
C ILE A 303 -31.56 -5.86 21.26
N LEU A 304 -30.89 -6.53 22.20
CA LEU A 304 -31.55 -7.24 23.30
C LEU A 304 -32.45 -6.29 24.10
N LYS A 305 -31.93 -5.10 24.45
CA LYS A 305 -32.68 -4.09 25.20
C LYS A 305 -33.90 -3.59 24.43
N GLN A 306 -33.78 -3.33 23.13
CA GLN A 306 -34.90 -2.93 22.27
C GLN A 306 -36.01 -3.98 22.22
N ASN A 307 -35.62 -5.25 22.24
CA ASN A 307 -36.54 -6.39 22.28
C ASN A 307 -37.05 -6.72 23.70
N SER A 308 -36.77 -5.87 24.70
CA SER A 308 -37.08 -6.13 26.12
C SER A 308 -36.50 -7.46 26.65
N GLN A 309 -35.42 -7.92 26.03
CA GLN A 309 -34.67 -9.11 26.41
C GLN A 309 -33.41 -8.74 27.17
N ARG A 310 -32.85 -9.73 27.86
CA ARG A 310 -31.54 -9.65 28.49
C ARG A 310 -30.67 -10.77 27.97
N MET A 311 -29.36 -10.56 28.01
CA MET A 311 -28.41 -11.61 27.70
C MET A 311 -28.60 -12.78 28.69
N PRO A 312 -28.75 -14.02 28.22
CA PRO A 312 -28.85 -15.18 29.11
C PRO A 312 -27.62 -15.30 30.01
N ILE A 313 -27.80 -15.64 31.29
CA ILE A 313 -26.70 -15.70 32.26
C ILE A 313 -25.59 -16.70 31.86
N GLU A 314 -25.95 -17.77 31.15
CA GLU A 314 -24.99 -18.73 30.60
C GLU A 314 -24.11 -18.10 29.53
N GLN A 315 -24.69 -17.25 28.69
CA GLN A 315 -23.96 -16.47 27.69
C GLN A 315 -23.04 -15.45 28.35
N VAL A 316 -23.52 -14.74 29.37
CA VAL A 316 -22.71 -13.81 30.15
C VAL A 316 -21.51 -14.53 30.77
N ARG A 317 -21.72 -15.71 31.38
CA ARG A 317 -20.64 -16.52 31.96
C ARG A 317 -19.61 -16.93 30.91
N ARG A 318 -20.06 -17.38 29.74
CA ARG A 318 -19.17 -17.78 28.62
C ARG A 318 -18.35 -16.59 28.13
N TYR A 319 -19.00 -15.47 27.83
CA TYR A 319 -18.32 -14.26 27.38
C TYR A 319 -17.37 -13.68 28.43
N ALA A 320 -17.73 -13.70 29.72
CA ALA A 320 -16.83 -13.31 30.79
C ALA A 320 -15.56 -14.17 30.82
N ALA A 321 -15.69 -15.50 30.73
CA ALA A 321 -14.55 -16.40 30.65
C ALA A 321 -13.67 -16.10 29.42
N ASN A 322 -14.27 -15.88 28.25
CA ASN A 322 -13.55 -15.56 27.02
C ASN A 322 -12.83 -14.21 27.07
N ILE A 323 -13.43 -13.19 27.68
CA ILE A 323 -12.77 -11.89 27.89
C ILE A 323 -11.54 -12.06 28.78
N LEU A 324 -11.66 -12.79 29.89
CA LEU A 324 -10.55 -12.99 30.82
C LEU A 324 -9.43 -13.82 30.20
N ASP A 325 -9.76 -14.89 29.47
CA ASP A 325 -8.79 -15.72 28.73
C ASP A 325 -8.05 -14.91 27.64
N GLY A 326 -8.78 -14.07 26.90
CA GLY A 326 -8.17 -13.14 25.94
C GLY A 326 -7.24 -12.11 26.58
N LEU A 327 -7.60 -11.56 27.75
CA LEU A 327 -6.76 -10.62 28.50
C LEU A 327 -5.51 -11.30 29.05
N GLU A 328 -5.63 -12.51 29.60
CA GLU A 328 -4.48 -13.29 30.07
C GLU A 328 -3.45 -13.48 28.94
N ALA A 329 -3.91 -13.84 27.73
CA ALA A 329 -3.06 -13.99 26.57
C ALA A 329 -2.34 -12.69 26.15
N CYS A 330 -3.00 -11.53 26.29
CA CYS A 330 -2.41 -10.21 26.07
C CYS A 330 -1.38 -9.87 27.14
N HIS A 331 -1.75 -10.00 28.42
CA HIS A 331 -0.92 -9.65 29.58
C HIS A 331 0.34 -10.51 29.64
N GLY A 332 0.23 -11.81 29.32
CA GLY A 332 1.38 -12.72 29.20
C GLY A 332 2.39 -12.32 28.11
N ARG A 333 2.04 -11.40 27.20
CA ARG A 333 2.93 -10.83 26.18
C ARG A 333 3.30 -9.36 26.45
N ASN A 334 3.06 -8.89 27.68
CA ASN A 334 3.27 -7.51 28.09
C ASN A 334 2.47 -6.47 27.29
N LEU A 335 1.28 -6.87 26.82
CA LEU A 335 0.38 -5.99 26.07
C LEU A 335 -0.78 -5.55 26.96
N LEU A 336 -0.82 -4.27 27.30
CA LEU A 336 -1.95 -3.63 27.98
C LEU A 336 -2.99 -3.19 26.94
N HIS A 337 -4.28 -3.42 27.17
CA HIS A 337 -5.35 -3.05 26.23
C HIS A 337 -5.74 -1.56 26.32
N ARG A 338 -6.05 -1.04 27.51
CA ARG A 338 -6.33 0.38 27.84
C ARG A 338 -7.52 1.05 27.12
N ASP A 339 -8.37 0.29 26.43
CA ASP A 339 -9.68 0.78 25.97
C ASP A 339 -10.73 -0.33 25.92
N LEU A 340 -10.76 -1.20 26.94
CA LEU A 340 -11.72 -2.31 26.93
C LEU A 340 -13.13 -1.76 27.21
N LYS A 341 -14.04 -1.98 26.25
CA LYS A 341 -15.43 -1.53 26.28
C LYS A 341 -16.28 -2.39 25.34
N PRO A 342 -17.62 -2.41 25.45
CA PRO A 342 -18.47 -3.27 24.62
C PRO A 342 -18.30 -3.07 23.11
N GLN A 343 -17.97 -1.85 22.65
CA GLN A 343 -17.71 -1.59 21.23
C GLN A 343 -16.43 -2.27 20.71
N ASN A 344 -15.50 -2.60 21.61
CA ASN A 344 -14.21 -3.22 21.31
C ASN A 344 -14.23 -4.75 21.57
N ILE A 345 -15.40 -5.31 21.86
CA ILE A 345 -15.62 -6.75 21.97
C ILE A 345 -16.42 -7.20 20.75
N LEU A 346 -15.76 -7.89 19.84
CA LEU A 346 -16.34 -8.37 18.59
C LEU A 346 -17.00 -9.73 18.79
N LEU A 347 -18.13 -9.94 18.14
CA LEU A 347 -18.91 -11.17 18.21
C LEU A 347 -19.01 -11.81 16.82
N GLY A 348 -18.76 -13.12 16.74
CA GLY A 348 -18.94 -13.95 15.55
C GLY A 348 -20.22 -14.78 15.59
N ASP A 349 -20.59 -15.36 14.45
CA ASP A 349 -21.87 -16.09 14.26
C ASP A 349 -21.97 -17.36 15.13
N ASP A 350 -20.85 -17.98 15.49
CA ASP A 350 -20.81 -19.20 16.32
C ASP A 350 -20.71 -18.92 17.83
N GLY A 351 -21.10 -17.71 18.27
CA GLY A 351 -20.94 -17.29 19.66
C GLY A 351 -19.48 -17.12 20.08
N GLN A 352 -18.59 -16.93 19.11
CA GLN A 352 -17.19 -16.56 19.31
C GLN A 352 -17.09 -15.11 19.76
N LEU A 353 -16.22 -14.85 20.73
CA LEU A 353 -15.91 -13.51 21.24
C LEU A 353 -14.45 -13.20 21.03
N LYS A 354 -14.14 -12.01 20.50
CA LYS A 354 -12.77 -11.53 20.32
C LYS A 354 -12.60 -10.10 20.83
N ILE A 355 -11.56 -9.89 21.62
CA ILE A 355 -11.12 -8.56 22.04
C ILE A 355 -10.43 -7.88 20.85
N ALA A 356 -10.83 -6.65 20.55
CA ALA A 356 -10.33 -5.85 19.44
C ALA A 356 -9.98 -4.43 19.86
N ASP A 357 -9.42 -3.67 18.91
CA ASP A 357 -9.05 -2.26 19.06
C ASP A 357 -8.02 -1.97 20.17
N PHE A 358 -6.82 -2.50 19.94
CA PHE A 358 -5.59 -2.17 20.64
C PHE A 358 -5.05 -0.77 20.30
N GLY A 359 -5.89 0.17 19.83
CA GLY A 359 -5.47 1.51 19.39
C GLY A 359 -4.86 2.38 20.51
N LEU A 360 -5.11 2.03 21.78
CA LEU A 360 -4.47 2.60 22.97
C LEU A 360 -3.49 1.64 23.65
N ALA A 361 -3.30 0.45 23.07
CA ALA A 361 -2.51 -0.58 23.68
C ALA A 361 -1.06 -0.13 23.82
N ARG A 362 -0.43 -0.51 24.93
CA ARG A 362 0.97 -0.20 25.16
C ARG A 362 1.76 -1.43 25.57
N SER A 363 2.97 -1.53 25.03
CA SER A 363 3.99 -2.40 25.62
C SER A 363 4.34 -1.83 27.00
N MET A 364 4.24 -2.64 28.05
CA MET A 364 4.63 -2.20 29.38
C MET A 364 6.14 -1.93 29.41
N VAL A 365 6.51 -0.66 29.42
CA VAL A 365 7.85 -0.18 29.74
C VAL A 365 7.66 0.71 30.97
N LEU A 366 8.47 0.49 32.01
CA LEU A 366 8.44 1.13 33.34
C LEU A 366 8.62 2.67 33.30
N ARG A 367 7.74 3.39 32.60
CA ARG A 367 7.72 4.87 32.48
C ARG A 367 6.33 5.40 32.81
N PRO A 368 6.23 6.66 33.31
CA PRO A 368 4.94 7.31 33.54
C PRO A 368 4.06 7.24 32.28
N CYS A 369 2.85 6.72 32.43
CA CYS A 369 1.89 6.59 31.33
C CYS A 369 0.86 7.72 31.38
N THR A 370 0.26 8.05 30.22
CA THR A 370 -0.79 9.08 30.14
C THR A 370 -2.03 8.64 30.93
N THR A 371 -2.66 9.59 31.63
CA THR A 371 -3.79 9.35 32.56
C THR A 371 -5.16 9.45 31.88
N GLU A 372 -5.26 10.23 30.80
CA GLU A 372 -6.48 10.36 29.98
C GLU A 372 -6.66 9.20 28.99
N VAL A 373 -6.61 7.98 29.49
CA VAL A 373 -6.85 6.75 28.72
C VAL A 373 -8.01 5.96 29.30
N ILE A 374 -8.51 4.99 28.54
CA ILE A 374 -9.77 4.28 28.81
C ILE A 374 -10.97 5.24 28.71
N THR A 375 -11.99 4.82 27.97
CA THR A 375 -13.27 5.52 27.91
C THR A 375 -13.84 5.71 29.31
N LEU A 376 -14.29 6.94 29.67
CA LEU A 376 -14.59 7.36 31.05
C LEU A 376 -15.44 6.37 31.86
N TRP A 377 -16.39 5.68 31.23
CA TRP A 377 -17.33 4.77 31.90
C TRP A 377 -16.66 3.46 32.38
N TYR A 378 -15.51 3.13 31.83
CA TYR A 378 -14.75 1.91 32.11
C TYR A 378 -13.40 2.24 32.78
N ARG A 379 -13.13 3.52 33.07
CA ARG A 379 -11.86 3.96 33.66
C ARG A 379 -11.82 3.59 35.14
N CYS A 380 -10.70 3.02 35.57
CA CYS A 380 -10.48 2.63 36.96
C CYS A 380 -10.21 3.84 37.88
N PRO A 381 -10.43 3.70 39.21
CA PRO A 381 -10.28 4.80 40.17
C PRO A 381 -8.89 5.43 40.19
N GLU A 382 -7.82 4.64 40.09
CA GLU A 382 -6.44 5.12 40.10
C GLU A 382 -6.14 6.03 38.90
N LEU A 383 -6.66 5.72 37.71
CA LEU A 383 -6.55 6.59 36.54
C LEU A 383 -7.38 7.85 36.70
N LEU A 384 -8.57 7.77 37.33
CA LEU A 384 -9.38 8.94 37.63
C LEU A 384 -8.71 9.89 38.63
N LEU A 385 -7.89 9.34 39.54
CA LEU A 385 -7.09 10.09 40.51
C LEU A 385 -5.77 10.63 39.93
N GLY A 386 -5.50 10.37 38.64
CA GLY A 386 -4.32 10.88 37.95
C GLY A 386 -3.05 10.06 38.20
N GLU A 387 -3.16 8.82 38.69
CA GLU A 387 -2.01 7.95 38.87
C GLU A 387 -1.41 7.57 37.50
N ASN A 388 -0.10 7.77 37.35
CA ASN A 388 0.61 7.54 36.09
C ASN A 388 1.46 6.26 36.11
N ARG A 389 1.46 5.54 37.24
CA ARG A 389 2.04 4.20 37.40
C ARG A 389 0.92 3.18 37.63
N TYR A 390 0.52 2.53 36.55
CA TYR A 390 -0.48 1.48 36.57
C TYR A 390 -0.04 0.29 35.72
N GLY A 391 -0.56 -0.88 36.05
CA GLY A 391 -0.28 -2.15 35.40
C GLY A 391 -1.51 -2.73 34.70
N PHE A 392 -1.55 -4.07 34.63
CA PHE A 392 -2.59 -4.85 33.95
C PHE A 392 -3.96 -4.78 34.64
N GLU A 393 -4.00 -4.39 35.91
CA GLU A 393 -5.21 -4.28 36.72
C GLU A 393 -6.25 -3.30 36.16
N VAL A 394 -5.82 -2.30 35.37
CA VAL A 394 -6.73 -1.34 34.73
C VAL A 394 -7.63 -2.01 33.68
N ASP A 395 -7.11 -3.04 32.99
CA ASP A 395 -7.90 -3.83 32.05
C ASP A 395 -8.87 -4.75 32.81
N CYS A 396 -8.46 -5.28 33.96
CA CYS A 396 -9.32 -6.10 34.82
C CYS A 396 -10.53 -5.30 35.35
N TRP A 397 -10.33 -4.04 35.76
CA TRP A 397 -11.43 -3.15 36.13
C TRP A 397 -12.40 -2.94 34.96
N SER A 398 -11.84 -2.61 33.79
CA SER A 398 -12.64 -2.39 32.57
C SER A 398 -13.45 -3.63 32.20
N ALA A 399 -12.85 -4.83 32.32
CA ALA A 399 -13.53 -6.10 32.09
C ALA A 399 -14.68 -6.32 33.08
N GLY A 400 -14.48 -6.00 34.36
CA GLY A 400 -15.53 -6.04 35.37
C GLY A 400 -16.73 -5.15 35.00
N CYS A 401 -16.48 -3.93 34.53
CA CYS A 401 -17.53 -3.03 34.05
C CYS A 401 -18.29 -3.62 32.84
N VAL A 402 -17.58 -4.17 31.86
CA VAL A 402 -18.19 -4.83 30.68
C VAL A 402 -19.05 -6.03 31.10
N ILE A 403 -18.56 -6.88 32.01
CA ILE A 403 -19.29 -8.05 32.50
C ILE A 403 -20.56 -7.65 33.27
N ALA A 404 -20.47 -6.61 34.10
CA ALA A 404 -21.63 -6.04 34.78
C ALA A 404 -22.67 -5.48 33.80
N GLU A 405 -22.22 -4.82 32.73
CA GLU A 405 -23.09 -4.29 31.69
C GLU A 405 -23.77 -5.40 30.88
N MET A 406 -23.07 -6.48 30.55
CA MET A 406 -23.69 -7.67 29.95
C MET A 406 -24.83 -8.23 30.81
N SER A 407 -24.64 -8.26 32.13
CA SER A 407 -25.61 -8.81 33.09
C SER A 407 -26.83 -7.91 33.31
N THR A 408 -26.65 -6.59 33.20
CA THR A 408 -27.67 -5.60 33.59
C THR A 408 -28.25 -4.82 32.41
N SER A 409 -27.66 -4.94 31.23
CA SER A 409 -27.95 -4.15 30.02
C SER A 409 -27.82 -2.63 30.22
N ARG A 410 -26.99 -2.22 31.20
CA ARG A 410 -26.72 -0.83 31.56
C ARG A 410 -25.25 -0.69 31.96
N ALA A 411 -24.60 0.37 31.50
CA ALA A 411 -23.27 0.72 31.97
C ALA A 411 -23.24 0.83 33.50
N LEU A 412 -22.23 0.23 34.12
CA LEU A 412 -22.11 0.19 35.59
C LEU A 412 -21.87 1.60 36.18
N PHE A 413 -21.00 2.37 35.53
CA PHE A 413 -20.64 3.73 35.94
C PHE A 413 -20.77 4.71 34.77
N PRO A 414 -22.00 5.18 34.45
CA PRO A 414 -22.20 6.12 33.35
C PRO A 414 -21.64 7.51 33.72
N GLY A 415 -20.41 7.78 33.29
CA GLY A 415 -19.76 9.07 33.49
C GLY A 415 -20.35 10.17 32.61
N LYS A 416 -20.53 11.36 33.17
CA LYS A 416 -20.79 12.59 32.41
C LYS A 416 -19.50 13.40 32.40
N LEU A 417 -19.02 13.81 31.23
CA LEU A 417 -18.07 14.93 31.19
C LEU A 417 -18.82 16.14 31.74
N ALA A 418 -18.39 16.67 32.89
CA ALA A 418 -18.81 18.00 33.27
C ALA A 418 -18.40 18.92 32.12
N ALA A 419 -19.35 19.63 31.52
CA ALA A 419 -19.00 20.78 30.70
C ALA A 419 -18.14 21.66 31.61
N LEU A 420 -16.88 21.88 31.23
CA LEU A 420 -16.02 22.87 31.85
C LEU A 420 -16.66 24.24 31.57
N GLY A 421 -17.67 24.59 32.35
CA GLY A 421 -18.20 25.93 32.45
C GLY A 421 -17.11 26.76 33.10
N GLY A 422 -16.62 27.75 32.35
CA GLY A 422 -15.65 28.70 32.85
C GLY A 422 -16.12 29.37 34.14
N GLN A 423 -15.20 29.50 35.07
CA GLN A 423 -15.12 30.62 36.00
C GLN A 423 -13.75 31.25 35.84
#